data_AF-A0ABD5ZFJ8-F1
#
_entry.id   AF-A0ABD5ZFJ8-F1
#
_cell.length_a   1.000
_cell.length_b   1.000
_cell.length_c   1.000
_cell.angle_alpha   90.00
_cell.angle_beta   90.00
_cell.angle_gamma   90.00
#
_symmetry.space_group_name_H-M   'P 1'
#
loop_
_entity.id
_entity.type
_entity.pdbx_description
1 polymer ?
#
loop_
_entity_poly.entity_id
_entity_poly.type
_entity_poly.pdbx_seq_one_letter_code
_entity_poly.pdbx_strand_id
1 'polypeptide(L)' 'MPADDYLSPTLVLFVGGFVAALFFFAAVLTYVASGGVAEVTGLAVTLAGLGGFFLVVAVVGAGLMRLRE' A
#
# COMPACT_ATOMS: atom_id res chain seq x y z
N MET A 1 -9.23 21.30 16.31
CA MET A 1 -8.14 21.42 15.31
C MET A 1 -8.59 20.63 14.09
N PRO A 2 -8.65 21.24 12.89
CA PRO A 2 -8.92 20.51 11.65
C PRO A 2 -7.99 19.29 11.49
N ALA A 3 -8.50 18.17 10.96
CA ALA A 3 -7.70 16.93 10.81
C ALA A 3 -6.59 17.07 9.74
N ASP A 4 -6.81 18.01 8.83
CA ASP A 4 -5.95 18.49 7.76
C ASP A 4 -4.65 19.16 8.28
N ASP A 5 -4.64 19.70 9.50
CA ASP A 5 -3.45 20.34 10.08
C ASP A 5 -2.28 19.37 10.31
N TYR A 6 -2.55 18.06 10.39
CA TYR A 6 -1.53 17.02 10.58
C TYR A 6 -1.14 16.31 9.26
N LEU A 7 -1.84 16.59 8.16
CA LEU A 7 -1.65 15.93 6.87
C LEU A 7 -0.52 16.61 6.10
N SER A 8 0.66 15.99 6.11
CA SER A 8 1.80 16.39 5.27
C SER A 8 2.07 15.37 4.15
N PRO A 9 2.63 15.78 3.00
CA PRO A 9 3.01 14.86 1.92
C PRO A 9 3.93 13.74 2.41
N THR A 10 4.87 14.06 3.31
CA THR A 10 5.80 13.09 3.91
C THR A 10 5.07 12.04 4.73
N LEU A 11 4.09 12.45 5.55
CA LEU A 11 3.28 11.52 6.35
C LEU A 11 2.45 10.60 5.45
N VAL A 12 1.85 11.13 4.39
CA VAL A 12 1.06 10.34 3.42
C VAL A 12 1.92 9.27 2.75
N LEU A 13 3.11 9.64 2.28
CA LEU A 13 4.05 8.67 1.69
C LEU A 13 4.52 7.62 2.69
N PHE A 14 4.79 8.03 3.94
CA PHE A 14 5.21 7.10 4.99
C PHE A 14 4.12 6.08 5.31
N VAL A 15 2.92 6.54 5.63
CA VAL A 15 1.79 5.65 5.99
C VAL A 15 1.43 4.75 4.82
N GLY A 16 1.30 5.32 3.62
CA GLY A 16 0.96 4.55 2.42
C GLY A 16 2.04 3.53 2.04
N GLY A 17 3.32 3.91 2.11
CA GLY A 17 4.43 3.01 1.86
C GLY A 17 4.54 1.89 2.89
N PHE A 18 4.29 2.20 4.17
CA PHE A 18 4.27 1.20 5.24
C PHE A 18 3.14 0.19 5.04
N VAL A 19 1.91 0.65 4.78
CA VAL A 19 0.77 -0.23 4.49
C VAL A 19 1.04 -1.08 3.26
N ALA A 20 1.56 -0.49 2.18
CA ALA A 20 1.93 -1.23 0.98
C ALA A 20 2.96 -2.32 1.27
N ALA A 21 4.00 -2.02 2.07
CA ALA A 21 5.02 -2.98 2.46
C ALA A 21 4.45 -4.15 3.26
N LEU A 22 3.50 -3.91 4.18
CA LEU A 22 2.82 -4.98 4.91
C LEU A 22 2.03 -5.91 3.99
N PHE A 23 1.31 -5.35 3.01
CA PHE A 23 0.56 -6.13 2.04
C PHE A 23 1.47 -6.94 1.11
N PHE A 24 2.57 -6.35 0.63
CA PHE A 24 3.56 -7.08 -0.16
C PHE A 24 4.24 -8.19 0.65
N PHE A 25 4.58 -7.92 1.91
CA PHE A 25 5.12 -8.92 2.81
C PHE A 25 4.13 -10.08 3.02
N ALA A 26 2.87 -9.77 3.29
CA ALA A 26 1.81 -10.77 3.42
C ALA A 26 1.64 -11.57 2.11
N ALA A 27 1.64 -10.91 0.95
CA ALA A 27 1.55 -11.56 -0.35
C ALA A 27 2.68 -12.57 -0.57
N VAL A 28 3.92 -12.21 -0.23
CA VAL A 28 5.08 -13.11 -0.33
C VAL A 28 4.90 -14.32 0.59
N LEU A 29 4.52 -14.11 1.85
CA LEU A 29 4.26 -15.21 2.79
C LEU A 29 3.14 -16.14 2.31
N THR A 30 2.03 -15.57 1.81
CA THR A 30 0.91 -16.34 1.27
C THR A 30 1.33 -17.13 0.03
N TYR A 31 2.14 -16.53 -0.86
CA TYR A 31 2.65 -17.22 -2.04
C TYR A 31 3.53 -18.41 -1.64
N VAL A 32 4.48 -18.22 -0.71
CA VAL A 32 5.34 -19.29 -0.19
C VAL A 32 4.50 -20.38 0.50
N ALA A 33 3.53 -19.99 1.32
CA ALA A 33 2.65 -20.91 2.03
C ALA A 33 1.67 -21.66 1.10
N SER A 34 1.38 -21.13 -0.09
CA SER A 34 0.41 -21.73 -1.01
C SER A 34 0.83 -23.11 -1.51
N GLY A 35 2.13 -23.42 -1.57
CA GLY A 35 2.63 -24.70 -2.06
C GLY A 35 2.18 -25.05 -3.49
N GLY A 36 1.77 -24.06 -4.29
CA GLY A 36 1.25 -24.26 -5.65
C GLY A 36 -0.27 -24.45 -5.75
N VAL A 37 -1.02 -24.34 -4.65
CA VAL A 37 -2.50 -24.36 -4.68
C VAL A 37 -3.03 -23.05 -5.27
N ALA A 38 -3.73 -23.16 -6.41
CA ALA A 38 -4.14 -22.02 -7.23
C ALA A 38 -5.02 -21.01 -6.47
N GLU A 39 -5.93 -21.47 -5.63
CA GLU A 39 -6.81 -20.62 -4.83
C GLU A 39 -6.02 -19.73 -3.86
N VAL A 40 -5.00 -20.30 -3.22
CA VAL A 40 -4.14 -19.58 -2.25
C VAL A 40 -3.16 -18.66 -2.98
N THR A 41 -2.66 -19.07 -4.16
CA THR A 41 -1.88 -18.19 -5.03
C THR A 41 -2.69 -16.96 -5.49
N GLY A 42 -3.98 -17.14 -5.79
CA GLY A 42 -4.88 -16.02 -6.13
C GLY A 42 -5.03 -15.01 -4.99
N LEU A 43 -5.04 -15.47 -3.74
CA LEU A 43 -5.00 -14.60 -2.57
C LEU A 43 -3.70 -13.79 -2.49
N ALA A 44 -2.55 -14.43 -2.75
CA ALA A 44 -1.26 -13.73 -2.77
C ALA A 44 -1.23 -12.60 -3.83
N VAL A 45 -1.77 -12.86 -5.02
CA VAL A 45 -1.90 -11.84 -6.08
C VAL A 45 -2.81 -10.70 -5.63
N THR A 46 -3.92 -11.01 -4.97
CA THR A 46 -4.85 -10.01 -4.43
C THR A 46 -4.17 -9.11 -3.39
N LEU A 47 -3.42 -9.71 -2.46
CA LEU A 47 -2.65 -8.97 -1.45
C LEU A 47 -1.59 -8.07 -2.09
N ALA A 48 -0.86 -8.57 -3.09
CA ALA A 48 0.11 -7.76 -3.84
C ALA A 48 -0.59 -6.59 -4.57
N GLY A 49 -1.76 -6.84 -5.16
CA GLY A 49 -2.58 -5.81 -5.79
C GLY A 49 -3.02 -4.73 -4.82
N LEU A 50 -3.46 -5.10 -3.61
CA LEU A 50 -3.81 -4.15 -2.55
C LEU A 50 -2.59 -3.33 -2.12
N GLY A 51 -1.43 -3.96 -1.93
CA GLY A 51 -0.18 -3.25 -1.63
C GLY A 51 0.18 -2.22 -2.70
N GLY A 52 0.11 -2.63 -3.97
CA GLY A 52 0.32 -1.74 -5.11
C GLY A 52 -0.68 -0.59 -5.17
N PHE A 53 -1.96 -0.87 -4.90
CA PHE A 53 -3.01 0.14 -4.85
C PHE A 53 -2.72 1.21 -3.78
N PHE A 54 -2.41 0.80 -2.55
CA PHE A 54 -2.08 1.74 -1.46
C PHE A 54 -0.84 2.58 -1.80
N LEU A 55 0.17 1.99 -2.42
CA LEU A 55 1.36 2.72 -2.86
C LEU A 55 1.02 3.78 -3.90
N VAL A 56 0.23 3.43 -4.92
CA VAL A 56 -0.19 4.37 -5.97
C VAL A 56 -1.01 5.51 -5.37
N VAL A 57 -2.00 5.20 -4.53
CA VAL A 57 -2.84 6.22 -3.88
C VAL A 57 -1.99 7.18 -3.03
N ALA A 58 -1.00 6.66 -2.29
CA ALA A 58 -0.13 7.49 -1.48
C ALA A 58 0.80 8.40 -2.31
N VAL A 59 1.38 7.86 -3.39
CA VAL A 59 2.23 8.63 -4.31
C VAL A 59 1.41 9.72 -5.01
N VAL A 60 0.23 9.37 -5.54
CA VAL A 60 -0.67 10.33 -6.19
C VAL A 60 -1.14 11.38 -5.18
N GLY A 61 -1.59 10.97 -3.99
CA GLY A 61 -2.04 11.87 -2.94
C GLY A 61 -0.97 12.88 -2.53
N ALA A 62 0.22 12.40 -2.19
CA ALA A 62 1.35 13.26 -1.82
C ALA A 62 1.82 14.15 -2.97
N GLY A 63 1.79 13.64 -4.21
CA GLY A 63 2.10 14.41 -5.41
C GLY A 63 1.11 15.56 -5.62
N LEU A 64 -0.19 15.31 -5.47
CA LEU A 64 -1.23 16.33 -5.56
C LEU A 64 -1.11 17.38 -4.44
N MET A 65 -0.67 17.00 -3.23
CA MET A 65 -0.44 17.94 -2.14
C MET A 65 0.72 18.88 -2.46
N ARG A 66 1.85 18.36 -2.95
CA ARG A 66 3.00 19.18 -3.37
C ARG A 66 2.70 20.13 -4.53
N LEU A 67 1.74 19.80 -5.40
CA LEU A 67 1.34 20.67 -6.50
C LEU A 67 0.41 21.82 -6.06
N ARG A 68 -0.15 21.73 -4.86
CA ARG A 68 -1.05 22.75 -4.29
C ARG A 68 -0.34 23.72 -3.34
N GLU A 69 0.86 23.35 -2.87
CA GLU A 69 1.81 24.21 -2.16
C GLU A 69 2.53 25.14 -3.14
#